data_AF-A0A1L8DTS5-F1
#
_entry.id   AF-A0A1L8DTS5-F1
#
_cell.length_a   1.000
_cell.length_b   1.000
_cell.length_c   1.000
_cell.angle_alpha   90.00
_cell.angle_beta   90.00
_cell.angle_gamma   90.00
#
_symmetry.space_group_name_H-M   'P 1'
#
loop_
_entity.id
_entity.type
_entity.pdbx_description
1 polymer ?
#
loop_
_entity_poly.entity_id
_entity_poly.type
_entity_poly.pdbx_seq_one_letter_code
_entity_poly.pdbx_strand_id
1 'polypeptide(L)'
;IATPGVEDVTFREKHFLVFYFFSKIMSISLHEAVFSGDIKLLSQLLRTQDVTQKDKHGNTPLHLSVMLGRKECTQLLLAHGAPVKVKNLQGWSPLAEAISYGDRPTIHLLLWKLKKQARDQMEQRRPNLVKALQQMGDFYMELKWDFQSWVPLVSRILPSDICKIHKAGCSIRLDTTLVDFSEMKWERGDISFIFRGDKPPKESLTVLDNEYQCYQRVRYEETEAEIEDEVDILMSSDIMGAQMSTKSINFTRAQSGWIFREDRKETIAGQYECDLYCINGLILESRKRREHLSRDDLQKNKALMESLTKGHSQNVDQNGEILRRSSLSPPPNTNVTWDEYMKAEPGEHPKLGRDLVYKESSKTFRATVAMSKDFPLTVDMLLNVLEVIAPFKHFSKLREFVTLKLPSGFPVKIDIPILPTVTAKITFQKFEFRDNIPASMFDVPDNYVEDNMSSVTSVES
;
A
#
# COMPACT_ATOMS: atom_id res chain seq x y z
N ILE A 1 -59.58 -31.00 40.14
CA ILE A 1 -58.40 -30.18 40.50
C ILE A 1 -57.26 -30.69 39.63
N ALA A 2 -57.13 -30.18 38.41
CA ALA A 2 -55.97 -30.43 37.56
C ALA A 2 -55.02 -29.26 37.78
N THR A 3 -53.83 -29.54 38.31
CA THR A 3 -52.79 -28.56 38.63
C THR A 3 -52.20 -27.97 37.34
N PRO A 4 -52.35 -26.67 37.05
CA PRO A 4 -51.60 -26.00 36.02
C PRO A 4 -50.28 -25.54 36.65
N GLY A 5 -49.15 -26.17 36.32
CA GLY A 5 -47.90 -25.74 36.95
C GLY A 5 -46.60 -26.41 36.55
N VAL A 6 -46.61 -27.48 35.73
CA VAL A 6 -45.36 -28.20 35.40
C VAL A 6 -44.89 -27.97 33.97
N GLU A 7 -45.80 -27.77 33.00
CA GLU A 7 -45.42 -27.53 31.59
C GLU A 7 -44.98 -26.08 31.30
N ASP A 8 -45.58 -25.08 31.96
CA ASP A 8 -45.24 -23.66 31.73
C ASP A 8 -43.89 -23.25 32.36
N VAL A 9 -43.52 -23.90 33.48
CA VAL A 9 -42.22 -23.72 34.14
C VAL A 9 -41.08 -24.26 33.27
N THR A 10 -41.25 -25.46 32.70
CA THR A 10 -40.23 -26.07 31.82
C THR A 10 -40.06 -25.33 30.50
N PHE A 11 -41.12 -24.71 29.96
CA PHE A 11 -41.03 -23.85 28.77
C PHE A 11 -40.27 -22.55 29.07
N ARG A 12 -40.60 -21.85 30.16
CA ARG A 12 -39.90 -20.62 30.58
C ARG A 12 -38.44 -20.87 30.95
N GLU A 13 -38.13 -21.98 31.61
CA GLU A 13 -36.76 -22.38 31.94
C GLU A 13 -35.95 -22.70 30.68
N LYS A 14 -36.52 -23.41 29.70
CA LYS A 14 -35.86 -23.65 28.41
C LYS A 14 -35.63 -22.33 27.65
N HIS A 15 -36.60 -21.42 27.63
CA HIS A 15 -36.44 -20.11 27.00
C HIS A 15 -35.39 -19.24 27.71
N PHE A 16 -35.36 -19.27 29.04
CA PHE A 16 -34.36 -18.56 29.84
C PHE A 16 -32.96 -19.13 29.65
N LEU A 17 -32.82 -20.46 29.63
CA LEU A 17 -31.55 -21.12 29.31
C LEU A 17 -31.10 -20.79 27.89
N VAL A 18 -31.99 -20.89 26.89
CA VAL A 18 -31.66 -20.51 25.51
C VAL A 18 -31.25 -19.04 25.44
N PHE A 19 -31.95 -18.13 26.09
CA PHE A 19 -31.59 -16.71 26.15
C PHE A 19 -30.26 -16.47 26.88
N TYR A 20 -30.02 -17.15 28.00
CA TYR A 20 -28.79 -17.04 28.77
C TYR A 20 -27.59 -17.61 28.00
N PHE A 21 -27.72 -18.79 27.38
CA PHE A 21 -26.70 -19.36 26.50
C PHE A 21 -26.46 -18.49 25.28
N PHE A 22 -27.51 -17.95 24.66
CA PHE A 22 -27.40 -17.04 23.52
C PHE A 22 -26.71 -15.72 23.91
N SER A 23 -27.08 -15.14 25.06
CA SER A 23 -26.44 -13.94 25.62
C SER A 23 -24.98 -14.20 25.99
N LYS A 24 -24.66 -15.38 26.52
CA LYS A 24 -23.27 -15.76 26.85
C LYS A 24 -22.45 -15.98 25.59
N ILE A 25 -22.99 -16.62 24.55
CA ILE A 25 -22.34 -16.75 23.24
C ILE A 25 -22.12 -15.37 22.60
N MET A 26 -23.10 -14.47 22.67
CA MET A 26 -22.94 -13.09 22.15
C MET A 26 -21.89 -12.27 22.90
N SER A 27 -21.55 -12.64 24.15
CA SER A 27 -20.46 -12.00 24.89
C SER A 27 -19.06 -12.45 24.44
N ILE A 28 -18.96 -13.58 23.73
CA ILE A 28 -17.72 -14.10 23.18
C ILE A 28 -17.37 -13.32 21.91
N SER A 29 -16.14 -12.85 21.82
CA SER A 29 -15.65 -12.13 20.64
C SER A 29 -15.19 -13.08 19.53
N LEU A 30 -15.19 -12.63 18.28
CA LEU A 30 -14.53 -13.33 17.16
C LEU A 30 -13.07 -13.67 17.49
N HIS A 31 -12.36 -12.78 18.19
CA HIS A 31 -10.97 -12.98 18.58
C HIS A 31 -10.78 -14.15 19.55
N GLU A 32 -11.65 -14.30 20.54
CA GLU A 32 -11.60 -15.40 21.51
C GLU A 32 -11.88 -16.75 20.83
N ALA A 33 -12.86 -16.80 19.92
CA ALA A 33 -13.14 -17.98 19.11
C ALA A 33 -11.94 -18.37 18.23
N VAL A 34 -11.28 -17.39 17.62
CA VAL A 34 -10.05 -17.64 16.85
C VAL A 34 -8.92 -18.11 17.76
N PHE A 35 -8.76 -17.51 18.93
CA PHE A 35 -7.68 -17.83 19.88
C PHE A 35 -7.76 -19.29 20.33
N SER A 36 -8.97 -19.71 20.73
CA SER A 36 -9.29 -21.09 21.09
C SER A 36 -9.27 -22.06 19.90
N GLY A 37 -9.35 -21.56 18.67
CA GLY A 37 -9.41 -22.38 17.46
C GLY A 37 -10.79 -23.02 17.22
N ASP A 38 -11.84 -22.51 17.86
CA ASP A 38 -13.20 -23.03 17.70
C ASP A 38 -13.85 -22.48 16.42
N ILE A 39 -13.67 -23.21 15.32
CA ILE A 39 -14.23 -22.88 14.00
C ILE A 39 -15.76 -22.83 14.01
N LYS A 40 -16.41 -23.69 14.80
CA LYS A 40 -17.88 -23.75 14.84
C LYS A 40 -18.43 -22.51 15.51
N LEU A 41 -17.85 -22.13 16.64
CA LEU A 41 -18.19 -20.88 17.34
C LEU A 41 -17.89 -19.67 16.45
N LEU A 42 -16.72 -19.63 15.82
CA LEU A 42 -16.35 -18.56 14.89
C LEU A 42 -17.39 -18.39 13.77
N SER A 43 -17.80 -19.49 13.15
CA SER A 43 -18.82 -19.48 12.09
C SER A 43 -20.18 -18.97 12.56
N GLN A 44 -20.57 -19.26 13.81
CA GLN A 44 -21.80 -18.73 14.40
C GLN A 44 -21.69 -17.23 14.66
N LEU A 45 -20.58 -16.77 15.24
CA LEU A 45 -20.37 -15.37 15.58
C LEU A 45 -20.28 -14.47 14.34
N LEU A 46 -19.66 -14.94 13.26
CA LEU A 46 -19.54 -14.20 11.99
C LEU A 46 -20.88 -13.85 11.32
N ARG A 47 -21.99 -14.45 11.77
CA ARG A 47 -23.34 -14.08 11.30
C ARG A 47 -23.85 -12.77 11.91
N THR A 48 -23.27 -12.33 13.01
CA THR A 48 -23.77 -11.21 13.82
C THR A 48 -22.69 -10.18 14.17
N GLN A 49 -21.41 -10.58 14.17
CA GLN A 49 -20.29 -9.72 14.51
C GLN A 49 -19.53 -9.26 13.26
N ASP A 50 -18.91 -8.09 13.36
CA ASP A 50 -18.12 -7.50 12.30
C ASP A 50 -16.69 -8.06 12.28
N VAL A 51 -16.30 -8.63 11.16
CA VAL A 51 -14.98 -9.23 10.92
C VAL A 51 -13.84 -8.21 10.94
N THR A 52 -14.14 -6.91 10.83
CA THR A 52 -13.15 -5.83 10.83
C THR A 52 -12.79 -5.32 12.24
N GLN A 53 -13.48 -5.80 13.27
CA GLN A 53 -13.27 -5.37 14.65
C GLN A 53 -11.84 -5.57 15.09
N LYS A 54 -11.33 -4.61 15.86
CA LYS A 54 -10.01 -4.65 16.47
C LYS A 54 -10.13 -4.90 17.96
N ASP A 55 -9.26 -5.74 18.50
CA ASP A 55 -9.08 -5.87 19.94
C ASP A 55 -8.25 -4.70 20.51
N LYS A 56 -7.97 -4.75 21.82
CA LYS A 56 -7.15 -3.75 22.53
C LYS A 56 -5.71 -3.64 22.03
N HIS A 57 -5.20 -4.62 21.29
CA HIS A 57 -3.87 -4.59 20.67
C HIS A 57 -3.94 -4.14 19.20
N GLY A 58 -5.12 -3.77 18.72
CA GLY A 58 -5.38 -3.38 17.35
C GLY A 58 -5.44 -4.56 16.38
N ASN A 59 -5.36 -5.80 16.87
CA ASN A 59 -5.43 -6.98 16.03
C ASN A 59 -6.87 -7.22 15.61
N THR A 60 -7.06 -7.56 14.35
CA THR A 60 -8.33 -8.15 13.87
C THR A 60 -8.33 -9.66 14.13
N PRO A 61 -9.48 -10.34 14.06
CA PRO A 61 -9.51 -11.80 14.16
C PRO A 61 -8.57 -12.49 13.16
N LEU A 62 -8.37 -11.88 11.98
CA LEU A 62 -7.45 -12.38 10.96
C LEU A 62 -5.98 -12.28 11.37
N HIS A 63 -5.57 -11.27 12.16
CA HIS A 63 -4.21 -11.23 12.71
C HIS A 63 -3.98 -12.41 13.66
N LEU A 64 -4.92 -12.64 14.58
CA LEU A 64 -4.79 -13.74 15.55
C LEU A 64 -4.76 -15.11 14.86
N SER A 65 -5.59 -15.30 13.83
CA SER A 65 -5.64 -16.59 13.13
C SER A 65 -4.32 -16.92 12.45
N VAL A 66 -3.64 -15.95 11.84
CA VAL A 66 -2.32 -16.16 11.23
C VAL A 66 -1.21 -16.30 12.27
N MET A 67 -1.22 -15.47 13.33
CA MET A 67 -0.21 -15.52 14.40
C MET A 67 -0.22 -16.86 15.14
N LEU A 68 -1.40 -17.47 15.30
CA LEU A 68 -1.61 -18.75 15.97
C LEU A 68 -1.63 -19.95 14.99
N GLY A 69 -1.43 -19.74 13.69
CA GLY A 69 -1.42 -20.82 12.70
C GLY A 69 -2.78 -21.51 12.47
N ARG A 70 -3.90 -20.85 12.77
CA ARG A 70 -5.27 -21.38 12.63
C ARG A 70 -5.74 -21.26 11.18
N LYS A 71 -5.32 -22.19 10.32
CA LYS A 71 -5.56 -22.14 8.86
C LYS A 71 -7.04 -22.08 8.50
N GLU A 72 -7.86 -22.88 9.17
CA GLU A 72 -9.30 -22.95 8.93
C GLU A 72 -9.99 -21.65 9.36
N CYS A 73 -9.58 -21.06 10.49
CA CYS A 73 -10.07 -19.74 10.92
C CYS A 73 -9.71 -18.69 9.87
N THR A 74 -8.46 -18.68 9.41
CA THR A 74 -7.95 -17.75 8.39
C THR A 74 -8.78 -17.83 7.11
N GLN A 75 -9.01 -19.04 6.58
CA GLN A 75 -9.82 -19.25 5.39
C GLN A 75 -11.26 -18.75 5.57
N LEU A 76 -11.89 -19.06 6.70
CA LEU A 76 -13.25 -18.62 7.00
C LEU A 76 -13.34 -17.09 7.11
N LEU A 77 -12.43 -16.45 7.83
CA LEU A 77 -12.38 -15.00 7.96
C LEU A 77 -12.20 -14.31 6.60
N LEU A 78 -11.30 -14.82 5.75
CA LEU A 78 -11.07 -14.30 4.41
C LEU A 78 -12.26 -14.54 3.45
N ALA A 79 -13.04 -15.62 3.65
CA ALA A 79 -14.29 -15.85 2.95
C ALA A 79 -15.36 -14.82 3.35
N HIS A 80 -15.35 -14.38 4.60
CA HIS A 80 -16.22 -13.32 5.13
C HIS A 80 -15.69 -11.89 4.91
N GLY A 81 -14.67 -11.71 4.06
CA GLY A 81 -14.19 -10.38 3.67
C GLY A 81 -13.28 -9.69 4.68
N ALA A 82 -12.64 -10.45 5.58
CA ALA A 82 -11.65 -9.88 6.51
C ALA A 82 -10.58 -9.06 5.77
N PRO A 83 -10.30 -7.81 6.18
CA PRO A 83 -9.35 -6.95 5.49
C PRO A 83 -7.92 -7.44 5.68
N VAL A 84 -7.13 -7.50 4.59
CA VAL A 84 -5.73 -7.97 4.64
C VAL A 84 -4.71 -6.83 4.77
N LYS A 85 -5.08 -5.60 4.36
CA LYS A 85 -4.17 -4.42 4.40
C LYS A 85 -4.14 -3.70 5.75
N VAL A 86 -5.08 -4.00 6.65
CA VAL A 86 -5.22 -3.34 7.95
C VAL A 86 -3.99 -3.58 8.82
N LYS A 87 -3.58 -2.58 9.62
CA LYS A 87 -2.46 -2.68 10.55
C LYS A 87 -2.92 -2.76 12.01
N ASN A 88 -2.26 -3.57 12.83
CA ASN A 88 -2.41 -3.59 14.29
C ASN A 88 -1.68 -2.41 14.98
N LEU A 89 -1.68 -2.34 16.32
CA LEU A 89 -1.00 -1.24 17.03
C LEU A 89 0.53 -1.28 16.89
N GLN A 90 1.11 -2.46 16.63
CA GLN A 90 2.53 -2.61 16.28
C GLN A 90 2.81 -2.23 14.81
N GLY A 91 1.74 -1.98 14.04
CA GLY A 91 1.73 -1.51 12.66
C GLY A 91 2.05 -2.56 11.60
N TRP A 92 1.84 -3.84 11.94
CA TRP A 92 1.93 -4.98 11.03
C TRP A 92 0.56 -5.36 10.50
N SER A 93 0.51 -5.84 9.26
CA SER A 93 -0.70 -6.38 8.65
C SER A 93 -0.82 -7.89 8.86
N PRO A 94 -2.01 -8.50 8.65
CA PRO A 94 -2.13 -9.94 8.65
C PRO A 94 -1.17 -10.64 7.67
N LEU A 95 -0.93 -10.05 6.50
CA LEU A 95 0.06 -10.60 5.55
C LEU A 95 1.48 -10.58 6.14
N ALA A 96 1.87 -9.50 6.81
CA ALA A 96 3.17 -9.41 7.49
C ALA A 96 3.32 -10.47 8.59
N GLU A 97 2.27 -10.70 9.39
CA GLU A 97 2.28 -11.76 10.41
C GLU A 97 2.30 -13.17 9.79
N ALA A 98 1.62 -13.39 8.66
CA ALA A 98 1.68 -14.66 7.93
C ALA A 98 3.09 -14.95 7.38
N ILE A 99 3.78 -13.92 6.86
CA ILE A 99 5.18 -14.05 6.40
C ILE A 99 6.10 -14.40 7.58
N SER A 100 5.92 -13.76 8.74
CA SER A 100 6.67 -14.07 9.96
C SER A 100 6.44 -15.51 10.43
N TYR A 101 5.19 -15.98 10.39
CA TYR A 101 4.85 -17.36 10.71
C TYR A 101 5.53 -18.33 9.73
N GLY A 102 5.47 -18.02 8.43
CA GLY A 102 6.19 -18.71 7.36
C GLY A 102 5.45 -19.86 6.71
N ASP A 103 4.11 -19.89 6.79
CA ASP A 103 3.29 -20.90 6.11
C ASP A 103 2.94 -20.46 4.69
N ARG A 104 3.60 -21.05 3.69
CA ARG A 104 3.47 -20.66 2.28
C ARG A 104 2.02 -20.62 1.80
N PRO A 105 1.17 -21.64 2.03
CA PRO A 105 -0.22 -21.61 1.56
C PRO A 105 -1.04 -20.48 2.20
N THR A 106 -0.79 -20.17 3.47
CA THR A 106 -1.44 -19.03 4.14
C THR A 106 -0.97 -17.70 3.55
N ILE A 107 0.34 -17.53 3.31
CA ILE A 107 0.90 -16.32 2.70
C ILE A 107 0.31 -16.10 1.30
N HIS A 108 0.29 -17.14 0.47
CA HIS A 108 -0.32 -17.12 -0.86
C HIS A 108 -1.78 -16.68 -0.80
N LEU A 109 -2.58 -17.33 0.05
CA LEU A 109 -4.00 -17.02 0.19
C LEU A 109 -4.22 -15.55 0.62
N LEU A 110 -3.43 -15.04 1.57
CA LEU A 110 -3.51 -13.64 1.99
C LEU A 110 -3.07 -12.69 0.89
N LEU A 111 -2.00 -12.99 0.14
CA LEU A 111 -1.54 -12.17 -0.97
C LEU A 111 -2.59 -12.10 -2.08
N TRP A 112 -3.13 -13.25 -2.49
CA TRP A 112 -4.22 -13.32 -3.47
C TRP A 112 -5.43 -12.51 -3.01
N LYS A 113 -5.85 -12.65 -1.74
CA LYS A 113 -6.95 -11.88 -1.16
C LYS A 113 -6.66 -10.38 -1.09
N LEU A 114 -5.43 -9.99 -0.75
CA LEU A 114 -5.01 -8.59 -0.70
C LEU A 114 -5.15 -7.94 -2.08
N LYS A 115 -4.62 -8.59 -3.11
CA LYS A 115 -4.69 -8.09 -4.48
C LYS A 115 -6.12 -8.06 -5.00
N LYS A 116 -6.92 -9.09 -4.70
CA LYS A 116 -8.35 -9.11 -5.02
C LYS A 116 -9.08 -7.93 -4.35
N GLN A 117 -8.88 -7.71 -3.05
CA GLN A 117 -9.49 -6.58 -2.34
C GLN A 117 -9.09 -5.22 -2.93
N ALA A 118 -7.83 -5.06 -3.33
CA ALA A 118 -7.36 -3.83 -3.99
C ALA A 118 -8.07 -3.60 -5.33
N ARG A 119 -8.24 -4.65 -6.15
CA ARG A 119 -8.99 -4.60 -7.41
C ARG A 119 -10.46 -4.26 -7.19
N ASP A 120 -11.12 -4.98 -6.28
CA ASP A 120 -12.54 -4.76 -5.98
C ASP A 120 -12.78 -3.31 -5.51
N GLN A 121 -11.87 -2.74 -4.71
CA GLN A 121 -11.94 -1.33 -4.28
C GLN A 121 -11.74 -0.35 -5.44
N MET A 122 -10.84 -0.64 -6.37
CA MET A 122 -10.61 0.20 -7.55
C MET A 122 -11.84 0.18 -8.48
N GLU A 123 -12.42 -0.99 -8.73
CA GLU A 123 -13.64 -1.11 -9.55
C GLU A 123 -14.83 -0.36 -8.96
N GLN A 124 -15.01 -0.44 -7.64
CA GLN A 124 -16.07 0.30 -6.96
C GLN A 124 -15.92 1.83 -7.12
N ARG A 125 -14.68 2.33 -7.18
CA ARG A 125 -14.39 3.77 -7.30
C ARG A 125 -14.31 4.26 -8.74
N ARG A 126 -14.04 3.37 -9.70
CA ARG A 126 -13.82 3.69 -11.11
C ARG A 126 -14.90 4.59 -11.72
N PRO A 127 -16.22 4.38 -11.52
CA PRO A 127 -17.24 5.25 -12.13
C PRO A 127 -17.14 6.71 -11.66
N ASN A 128 -16.85 6.92 -10.38
CA ASN A 128 -16.70 8.26 -9.82
C ASN A 128 -15.42 8.93 -10.34
N LEU A 129 -14.33 8.16 -10.46
CA LEU A 129 -13.08 8.63 -11.03
C LEU A 129 -13.24 9.05 -12.49
N VAL A 130 -13.84 8.20 -13.33
CA VAL A 130 -14.12 8.51 -14.75
C VAL A 130 -14.97 9.77 -14.87
N LYS A 131 -16.04 9.88 -14.07
CA LYS A 131 -16.89 11.08 -14.05
C LYS A 131 -16.11 12.33 -13.64
N ALA A 132 -15.26 12.25 -12.62
CA ALA A 132 -14.43 13.36 -12.19
C ALA A 132 -13.47 13.80 -13.30
N LEU A 133 -12.83 12.85 -13.99
CA LEU A 133 -11.95 13.17 -15.13
C LEU A 133 -12.69 13.85 -16.28
N GLN A 134 -13.89 13.37 -16.64
CA GLN A 134 -14.73 14.00 -17.67
C GLN A 134 -15.10 15.44 -17.35
N GLN A 135 -15.29 15.76 -16.06
CA GLN A 135 -15.65 17.10 -15.61
C GLN A 135 -14.45 18.06 -15.54
N MET A 136 -13.22 17.53 -15.56
CA MET A 136 -12.02 18.37 -15.64
C MET A 136 -11.86 18.90 -17.07
N GLY A 137 -11.35 20.12 -17.22
CA GLY A 137 -10.87 20.60 -18.52
C GLY A 137 -9.74 19.72 -19.03
N ASP A 138 -9.52 19.72 -20.34
CA ASP A 138 -8.40 19.02 -20.97
C ASP A 138 -7.13 19.84 -20.79
N PHE A 139 -6.01 19.18 -20.47
CA PHE A 139 -4.80 19.90 -20.09
C PHE A 139 -3.52 19.14 -20.39
N TYR A 140 -2.43 19.91 -20.44
CA TYR A 140 -1.06 19.46 -20.42
C TYR A 140 -0.36 19.96 -19.16
N MET A 141 0.42 19.08 -18.51
CA MET A 141 1.16 19.40 -17.29
C MET A 141 2.54 18.77 -17.30
N GLU A 142 3.54 19.50 -16.80
CA GLU A 142 4.89 18.98 -16.56
C GLU A 142 5.18 18.97 -15.05
N LEU A 143 5.53 17.80 -14.55
CA LEU A 143 5.90 17.57 -13.16
C LEU A 143 7.35 17.13 -13.08
N LYS A 144 8.22 18.01 -12.58
CA LYS A 144 9.62 17.68 -12.37
C LYS A 144 9.82 16.98 -11.03
N TRP A 145 10.51 15.85 -11.08
CA TRP A 145 11.03 15.12 -9.93
C TRP A 145 12.54 15.29 -9.85
N ASP A 146 13.03 15.73 -8.70
CA ASP A 146 14.46 15.87 -8.41
C ASP A 146 14.77 15.18 -7.07
N PHE A 147 15.55 14.10 -7.11
CA PHE A 147 15.87 13.33 -5.92
C PHE A 147 17.18 13.82 -5.31
N GLN A 148 17.18 14.13 -4.01
CA GLN A 148 18.30 14.73 -3.30
C GLN A 148 18.67 13.90 -2.07
N SER A 149 19.96 13.79 -1.75
CA SER A 149 20.46 13.12 -0.55
C SER A 149 21.44 13.99 0.20
N TRP A 150 21.37 13.95 1.53
CA TRP A 150 22.35 14.60 2.41
C TRP A 150 23.66 13.81 2.50
N VAL A 151 23.65 12.53 2.09
CA VAL A 151 24.84 11.67 2.09
C VAL A 151 25.78 12.14 0.97
N PRO A 152 27.04 12.51 1.28
CA PRO A 152 28.01 12.91 0.26
C PRO A 152 28.16 11.86 -0.83
N LEU A 153 28.36 12.30 -2.08
CA LEU A 153 28.48 11.47 -3.30
C LEU A 153 27.20 10.77 -3.77
N VAL A 154 26.24 10.46 -2.89
CA VAL A 154 24.93 9.88 -3.30
C VAL A 154 24.11 10.89 -4.11
N SER A 155 24.21 12.19 -3.80
CA SER A 155 23.50 13.23 -4.55
C SER A 155 23.89 13.34 -6.02
N ARG A 156 25.09 12.88 -6.43
CA ARG A 156 25.57 12.94 -7.81
C ARG A 156 24.97 11.88 -8.73
N ILE A 157 24.41 10.84 -8.14
CA ILE A 157 23.89 9.68 -8.87
C ILE A 157 22.37 9.65 -8.87
N LEU A 158 21.70 10.40 -7.99
CA LEU A 158 20.24 10.42 -7.91
C LEU A 158 19.58 10.91 -9.21
N PRO A 159 18.47 10.28 -9.63
CA PRO A 159 17.82 10.62 -10.87
C PRO A 159 17.09 11.96 -10.76
N SER A 160 16.81 12.55 -11.91
CA SER A 160 15.77 13.55 -12.06
C SER A 160 14.97 13.21 -13.31
N ASP A 161 13.69 13.56 -13.28
CA ASP A 161 12.75 13.28 -14.34
C ASP A 161 11.77 14.44 -14.53
N ILE A 162 11.23 14.58 -15.74
CA ILE A 162 10.16 15.51 -16.05
C ILE A 162 9.01 14.67 -16.61
N CYS A 163 8.08 14.34 -15.74
CA CYS A 163 6.88 13.61 -16.10
C CYS A 163 5.93 14.54 -16.86
N LYS A 164 5.51 14.14 -18.06
CA LYS A 164 4.53 14.89 -18.86
C LYS A 164 3.18 14.22 -18.76
N ILE A 165 2.16 14.98 -18.40
CA ILE A 165 0.80 14.48 -18.25
C ILE A 165 -0.09 15.17 -19.27
N HIS A 166 -0.72 14.37 -20.12
CA HIS A 166 -1.75 14.78 -21.05
C HIS A 166 -3.07 14.20 -20.58
N LYS A 167 -4.09 15.05 -20.42
CA LYS A 167 -5.44 14.63 -20.03
C LYS A 167 -6.42 15.12 -21.07
N ALA A 168 -7.21 14.21 -21.64
CA ALA A 168 -8.31 14.53 -22.56
C ALA A 168 -9.54 13.68 -22.26
N GLY A 169 -10.71 14.31 -22.09
CA GLY A 169 -11.93 13.61 -21.70
C GLY A 169 -11.76 12.82 -20.39
N CYS A 170 -11.81 11.49 -20.46
CA CYS A 170 -11.52 10.59 -19.33
C CYS A 170 -10.22 9.79 -19.47
N SER A 171 -9.38 10.19 -20.42
CA SER A 171 -8.11 9.53 -20.72
C SER A 171 -6.95 10.35 -20.18
N ILE A 172 -5.93 9.65 -19.70
CA ILE A 172 -4.69 10.23 -19.19
C ILE A 172 -3.52 9.50 -19.84
N ARG A 173 -2.55 10.27 -20.32
CA ARG A 173 -1.24 9.77 -20.73
C ARG A 173 -0.19 10.40 -19.85
N LEU A 174 0.71 9.57 -19.31
CA LEU A 174 1.87 9.98 -18.53
C LEU A 174 3.11 9.49 -19.28
N ASP A 175 3.96 10.42 -19.71
CA ASP A 175 5.28 10.10 -20.25
C ASP A 175 6.34 10.34 -19.17
N THR A 176 7.21 9.36 -18.93
CA THR A 176 8.24 9.37 -17.89
C THR A 176 9.54 8.79 -18.43
N THR A 177 10.68 9.34 -17.99
CA THR A 177 11.98 8.71 -18.25
C THR A 177 12.49 7.88 -17.09
N LEU A 178 11.77 7.87 -15.97
CA LEU A 178 12.10 7.09 -14.77
C LEU A 178 11.15 5.89 -14.68
N VAL A 179 11.70 4.70 -14.91
CA VAL A 179 10.93 3.45 -14.98
C VAL A 179 10.62 2.89 -13.59
N ASP A 180 11.64 2.80 -12.72
CA ASP A 180 11.47 2.41 -11.32
C ASP A 180 12.32 3.28 -10.38
N PHE A 181 11.81 3.45 -9.16
CA PHE A 181 12.50 4.02 -8.01
C PHE A 181 12.23 3.14 -6.79
N SER A 182 12.98 2.04 -6.69
CA SER A 182 12.96 1.16 -5.53
C SER A 182 14.39 0.85 -5.06
N GLU A 183 14.58 0.74 -3.74
CA GLU A 183 15.85 0.33 -3.11
C GLU A 183 17.12 1.11 -3.53
N MET A 184 17.01 2.40 -3.90
CA MET A 184 18.12 3.24 -4.40
C MET A 184 18.68 2.81 -5.78
N LYS A 185 17.90 2.07 -6.56
CA LYS A 185 18.18 1.80 -7.98
C LYS A 185 17.19 2.58 -8.84
N TRP A 186 17.67 3.08 -9.97
CA TRP A 186 16.86 3.78 -10.96
C TRP A 186 17.20 3.28 -12.35
N GLU A 187 16.17 3.01 -13.12
CA GLU A 187 16.28 2.67 -14.54
C GLU A 187 15.72 3.81 -15.36
N ARG A 188 16.47 4.20 -16.40
CA ARG A 188 16.02 5.18 -17.38
C ARG A 188 15.47 4.43 -18.58
N GLY A 189 14.41 4.97 -19.15
CA GLY A 189 13.83 4.53 -20.42
C GLY A 189 12.97 5.64 -21.01
N ASP A 190 12.18 5.33 -22.02
CA ASP A 190 11.14 6.20 -22.56
C ASP A 190 9.80 5.46 -22.49
N ILE A 191 9.09 5.67 -21.38
CA ILE A 191 7.88 4.92 -21.07
C ILE A 191 6.67 5.84 -21.11
N SER A 192 5.62 5.39 -21.78
CA SER A 192 4.30 6.05 -21.76
C SER A 192 3.26 5.16 -21.10
N PHE A 193 2.65 5.66 -20.04
CA PHE A 193 1.49 5.04 -19.40
C PHE A 193 0.23 5.68 -19.94
N ILE A 194 -0.70 4.87 -20.43
CA ILE A 194 -1.97 5.31 -20.99
C ILE A 194 -3.11 4.68 -20.18
N PHE A 195 -3.94 5.55 -19.62
CA PHE A 195 -5.23 5.20 -19.05
C PHE A 195 -6.37 5.68 -19.94
N ARG A 196 -7.31 4.77 -20.24
CA ARG A 196 -8.54 5.05 -20.99
C ARG A 196 -9.75 4.75 -20.12
N GLY A 197 -10.39 5.81 -19.61
CA GLY A 197 -11.54 5.71 -18.70
C GLY A 197 -12.80 5.13 -19.34
N ASP A 198 -12.94 5.26 -20.67
CA ASP A 198 -14.06 4.77 -21.48
C ASP A 198 -13.98 3.26 -21.78
N LYS A 199 -12.82 2.64 -21.59
CA LYS A 199 -12.58 1.21 -21.84
C LYS A 199 -12.90 0.35 -20.62
N PRO A 200 -13.20 -0.96 -20.80
CA PRO A 200 -13.31 -1.88 -19.67
C PRO A 200 -11.96 -2.01 -18.93
N PRO A 201 -11.96 -2.41 -17.65
CA PRO A 201 -10.74 -2.47 -16.83
C PRO A 201 -9.57 -3.20 -17.49
N LYS A 202 -9.83 -4.35 -18.12
CA LYS A 202 -8.85 -5.20 -18.83
C LYS A 202 -8.15 -4.51 -20.01
N GLU A 203 -8.69 -3.40 -20.52
CA GLU A 203 -8.15 -2.66 -21.66
C GLU A 203 -7.89 -1.17 -21.34
N SER A 204 -8.16 -0.78 -20.10
CA SER A 204 -8.12 0.61 -19.68
C SER A 204 -6.72 1.09 -19.33
N LEU A 205 -5.74 0.20 -19.20
CA LEU A 205 -4.38 0.49 -18.77
C LEU A 205 -3.38 -0.15 -19.71
N THR A 206 -2.48 0.66 -20.27
CA THR A 206 -1.44 0.21 -21.20
C THR A 206 -0.14 0.94 -20.90
N VAL A 207 0.96 0.20 -20.86
CA VAL A 207 2.32 0.73 -20.73
C VAL A 207 3.02 0.51 -22.05
N LEU A 208 3.63 1.56 -22.59
CA LEU A 208 4.36 1.56 -23.83
C LEU A 208 5.83 1.74 -23.49
N ASP A 209 6.67 0.92 -24.10
CA ASP A 209 8.10 1.15 -24.17
C ASP A 209 8.43 1.70 -25.56
N ASN A 210 8.73 3.00 -25.60
CA ASN A 210 8.93 3.72 -26.84
C ASN A 210 10.30 3.43 -27.46
N GLU A 211 11.29 3.00 -26.66
CA GLU A 211 12.62 2.63 -27.16
C GLU A 211 12.57 1.31 -27.92
N TYR A 212 11.83 0.34 -27.39
CA TYR A 212 11.66 -0.99 -28.01
C TYR A 212 10.44 -1.08 -28.94
N GLN A 213 9.63 -0.01 -29.01
CA GLN A 213 8.38 0.02 -29.78
C GLN A 213 7.47 -1.15 -29.44
N CYS A 214 7.36 -1.46 -28.15
CA CYS A 214 6.49 -2.50 -27.66
C CYS A 214 5.52 -1.95 -26.63
N TYR A 215 4.46 -2.69 -26.36
CA TYR A 215 3.49 -2.30 -25.35
C TYR A 215 2.99 -3.52 -24.60
N GLN A 216 2.53 -3.26 -23.38
CA GLN A 216 1.93 -4.25 -22.50
C GLN A 216 0.62 -3.68 -21.94
N ARG A 217 -0.45 -4.46 -22.06
CA ARG A 217 -1.69 -4.16 -21.35
C ARG A 217 -1.53 -4.62 -19.91
N VAL A 218 -1.75 -3.71 -18.96
CA VAL A 218 -1.64 -4.06 -17.54
C VAL A 218 -2.72 -5.10 -17.24
N ARG A 219 -2.28 -6.33 -16.97
CA ARG A 219 -3.18 -7.45 -16.74
C ARG A 219 -4.05 -7.14 -15.54
N TYR A 220 -5.35 -7.35 -15.72
CA TYR A 220 -6.33 -7.17 -14.65
C TYR A 220 -6.27 -8.30 -13.60
N GLU A 221 -5.85 -9.49 -14.02
CA GLU A 221 -5.68 -10.66 -13.17
C GLU A 221 -4.24 -11.17 -13.33
N GLU A 222 -3.55 -11.31 -12.21
CA GLU A 222 -2.27 -12.00 -12.16
C GLU A 222 -2.50 -13.51 -12.24
N THR A 223 -1.56 -14.18 -12.88
CA THR A 223 -1.49 -15.62 -12.96
C THR A 223 -1.08 -16.22 -11.62
N GLU A 224 -1.45 -17.49 -11.41
CA GLU A 224 -1.03 -18.23 -10.23
C GLU A 224 0.50 -18.25 -10.06
N ALA A 225 1.24 -18.32 -11.18
CA ALA A 225 2.70 -18.31 -11.19
C ALA A 225 3.30 -16.97 -10.69
N GLU A 226 2.72 -15.84 -11.10
CA GLU A 226 3.16 -14.51 -10.66
C GLU A 226 2.94 -14.33 -9.14
N ILE A 227 1.82 -14.81 -8.61
CA ILE A 227 1.55 -14.78 -7.16
C ILE A 227 2.55 -15.68 -6.43
N GLU A 228 2.84 -16.88 -6.94
CA GLU A 228 3.83 -17.79 -6.35
C GLU A 228 5.26 -17.20 -6.37
N ASP A 229 5.64 -16.47 -7.42
CA ASP A 229 6.91 -15.73 -7.51
C ASP A 229 6.98 -14.64 -6.42
N GLU A 230 5.91 -13.87 -6.23
CA GLU A 230 5.85 -12.86 -5.16
C GLU A 230 5.90 -13.48 -3.76
N VAL A 231 5.27 -14.65 -3.56
CA VAL A 231 5.37 -15.39 -2.29
C VAL A 231 6.82 -15.78 -2.01
N ASP A 232 7.57 -16.22 -3.01
CA ASP A 232 9.00 -16.54 -2.86
C ASP A 232 9.81 -15.30 -2.44
N ILE A 233 9.53 -14.14 -3.04
CA ILE A 233 10.16 -12.86 -2.70
C ILE A 233 9.82 -12.45 -1.27
N LEU A 234 8.54 -12.47 -0.89
CA LEU A 234 8.09 -12.07 0.45
C LEU A 234 8.68 -12.96 1.55
N MET A 235 8.76 -14.26 1.30
CA MET A 235 9.36 -15.18 2.25
C MET A 235 10.89 -15.02 2.37
N SER A 236 11.54 -14.46 1.35
CA SER A 236 13.01 -14.32 1.28
C SER A 236 13.52 -12.92 1.58
N SER A 237 12.65 -11.92 1.61
CA SER A 237 12.99 -10.52 1.88
C SER A 237 12.61 -10.10 3.30
N ASP A 238 13.16 -8.98 3.76
CA ASP A 238 12.77 -8.41 5.05
C ASP A 238 11.30 -7.97 5.04
N ILE A 239 10.59 -8.21 6.13
CA ILE A 239 9.25 -7.63 6.30
C ILE A 239 9.44 -6.16 6.66
N MET A 240 9.07 -5.27 5.74
CA MET A 240 9.26 -3.83 5.87
C MET A 240 7.93 -3.11 6.08
N GLY A 241 7.93 -2.13 6.98
CA GLY A 241 6.85 -1.16 7.11
C GLY A 241 7.41 0.23 7.21
N ALA A 242 7.03 1.12 6.29
CA ALA A 242 7.30 2.55 6.39
C ALA A 242 5.98 3.31 6.47
N GLN A 243 5.88 4.26 7.38
CA GLN A 243 4.71 5.11 7.51
C GLN A 243 5.13 6.54 7.84
N MET A 244 4.52 7.49 7.13
CA MET A 244 4.60 8.89 7.51
C MET A 244 3.63 9.13 8.66
N SER A 245 4.14 9.53 9.82
CA SER A 245 3.32 9.96 10.94
C SER A 245 2.92 11.43 10.74
N THR A 246 1.61 11.67 10.72
CA THR A 246 1.03 12.99 10.43
C THR A 246 0.31 13.61 11.63
N LYS A 247 0.33 12.92 12.78
CA LYS A 247 -0.44 13.27 13.98
C LYS A 247 -0.09 14.65 14.56
N SER A 248 1.13 15.11 14.34
CA SER A 248 1.69 16.34 14.90
C SER A 248 2.18 17.33 13.84
N ILE A 249 1.72 17.19 12.59
CA ILE A 249 2.13 18.10 11.52
C ILE A 249 1.54 19.49 11.75
N ASN A 250 2.41 20.50 11.70
CA ASN A 250 2.00 21.89 11.58
C ASN A 250 2.73 22.58 10.43
N PHE A 251 2.09 23.61 9.89
CA PHE A 251 2.62 24.43 8.81
C PHE A 251 2.94 25.80 9.37
N THR A 252 4.18 26.23 9.21
CA THR A 252 4.63 27.57 9.59
C THR A 252 5.16 28.28 8.36
N ARG A 253 4.78 29.55 8.16
CA ARG A 253 5.35 30.35 7.06
C ARG A 253 6.87 30.39 7.18
N ALA A 254 7.56 30.11 6.08
CA ALA A 254 9.00 30.28 6.04
C ALA A 254 9.31 31.78 6.12
N GLN A 255 10.28 32.17 6.94
CA GLN A 255 10.64 33.58 7.14
C GLN A 255 12.05 33.85 6.64
N SER A 256 12.26 35.04 6.06
CA SER A 256 13.57 35.56 5.64
C SER A 256 13.94 36.80 6.46
N GLY A 257 15.24 37.04 6.66
CA GLY A 257 15.78 38.24 7.32
C GLY A 257 16.22 38.03 8.78
N TRP A 258 17.36 38.61 9.14
CA TRP A 258 17.96 38.48 10.48
C TRP A 258 17.45 39.53 11.48
N ILE A 259 16.96 40.68 11.00
CA ILE A 259 16.53 41.84 11.83
C ILE A 259 15.03 42.09 11.69
N PHE A 260 14.49 42.03 10.47
CA PHE A 260 13.06 42.04 10.20
C PHE A 260 12.70 40.70 9.58
N ARG A 261 11.76 39.98 10.21
CA ARG A 261 11.26 38.70 9.72
C ARG A 261 10.11 38.99 8.76
N GLU A 262 10.30 38.69 7.49
CA GLU A 262 9.25 38.77 6.48
C GLU A 262 8.89 37.37 5.99
N ASP A 263 7.62 37.15 5.67
CA ASP A 263 7.16 35.90 5.08
C ASP A 263 7.78 35.71 3.70
N ARG A 264 8.43 34.56 3.52
CA ARG A 264 9.14 34.24 2.30
C ARG A 264 8.14 33.84 1.21
N LYS A 265 8.18 34.60 0.12
CA LYS A 265 7.52 34.28 -1.14
C LYS A 265 8.56 33.82 -2.17
N GLU A 266 8.15 32.94 -3.07
CA GLU A 266 8.99 32.45 -4.16
C GLU A 266 8.13 32.33 -5.42
N THR A 267 8.60 32.90 -6.54
CA THR A 267 7.99 32.67 -7.85
C THR A 267 8.47 31.31 -8.37
N ILE A 268 7.58 30.32 -8.39
CA ILE A 268 7.90 28.98 -8.89
C ILE A 268 7.56 28.89 -10.37
N ALA A 269 8.46 28.25 -11.13
CA ALA A 269 8.37 28.09 -12.59
C ALA A 269 8.22 29.40 -13.38
N GLY A 270 8.58 30.54 -12.76
CA GLY A 270 8.44 31.87 -13.35
C GLY A 270 7.00 32.34 -13.57
N GLN A 271 6.01 31.63 -13.02
CA GLN A 271 4.58 31.88 -13.28
C GLN A 271 3.75 32.01 -12.00
N TYR A 272 4.09 31.26 -10.96
CA TYR A 272 3.24 31.13 -9.79
C TYR A 272 3.89 31.77 -8.57
N GLU A 273 3.29 32.88 -8.10
CA GLU A 273 3.63 33.45 -6.81
C GLU A 273 3.17 32.49 -5.71
N CYS A 274 4.12 32.05 -4.89
CA CYS A 274 3.87 31.05 -3.86
C CYS A 274 4.24 31.56 -2.47
N ASP A 275 3.38 31.27 -1.51
CA ASP A 275 3.70 31.34 -0.09
C ASP A 275 4.47 30.08 0.32
N LEU A 276 5.67 30.23 0.88
CA LEU A 276 6.47 29.09 1.31
C LEU A 276 6.17 28.71 2.77
N TYR A 277 5.90 27.43 3.02
CA TYR A 277 5.66 26.87 4.34
C TYR A 277 6.71 25.82 4.69
N CYS A 278 7.22 25.88 5.91
CA CYS A 278 7.94 24.79 6.55
C CYS A 278 6.93 23.84 7.20
N ILE A 279 7.17 22.54 7.05
CA ILE A 279 6.37 21.48 7.62
C ILE A 279 7.15 20.93 8.81
N ASN A 280 6.62 21.13 10.02
CA ASN A 280 7.22 20.62 11.24
C ASN A 280 6.45 19.41 11.74
N GLY A 281 7.12 18.53 12.47
CA GLY A 281 6.50 17.32 13.03
C GLY A 281 6.32 16.17 12.02
N LEU A 282 6.89 16.28 10.82
CA LEU A 282 6.90 15.19 9.85
C LEU A 282 7.91 14.12 10.30
N ILE A 283 7.42 12.94 10.64
CA ILE A 283 8.23 11.81 11.12
C ILE A 283 8.02 10.61 10.18
N LEU A 284 9.10 10.04 9.66
CA LEU A 284 9.07 8.75 8.99
C LEU A 284 9.38 7.67 10.02
N GLU A 285 8.39 6.83 10.30
CA GLU A 285 8.54 5.65 11.12
C GLU A 285 8.80 4.46 10.20
N SER A 286 9.95 3.83 10.38
CA SER A 286 10.36 2.64 9.64
C SER A 286 10.56 1.49 10.60
N ARG A 287 9.91 0.36 10.31
CA ARG A 287 10.00 -0.90 11.02
C ARG A 287 10.45 -2.00 10.07
N LYS A 288 11.28 -2.90 10.58
CA LYS A 288 11.85 -4.02 9.84
C LYS A 288 11.83 -5.27 10.72
N ARG A 289 11.37 -6.39 10.16
CA ARG A 289 11.35 -7.74 10.77
C ARG A 289 12.04 -8.74 9.85
N ARG A 290 12.72 -9.72 10.44
CA ARG A 290 13.55 -10.71 9.71
C ARG A 290 13.70 -12.06 10.42
N GLU A 291 12.85 -12.33 11.41
CA GLU A 291 12.86 -13.59 12.15
C GLU A 291 12.51 -14.82 11.31
N HIS A 292 11.88 -14.64 10.15
CA HIS A 292 11.56 -15.69 9.19
C HIS A 292 12.71 -16.01 8.23
N LEU A 293 13.75 -15.16 8.19
CA LEU A 293 14.87 -15.30 7.26
C LEU A 293 15.93 -16.25 7.82
N SER A 294 16.33 -17.21 6.98
CA SER A 294 17.48 -18.07 7.24
C SER A 294 18.80 -17.31 7.07
N ARG A 295 19.91 -17.91 7.50
CA ARG A 295 21.26 -17.32 7.27
C ARG A 295 21.55 -17.18 5.78
N ASP A 296 21.13 -18.14 4.97
CA ASP A 296 21.30 -18.13 3.52
C ASP A 296 20.47 -17.00 2.90
N ASP A 297 19.25 -16.76 3.38
CA ASP A 297 18.43 -15.63 2.94
C ASP A 297 19.08 -14.29 3.27
N LEU A 298 19.64 -14.15 4.47
CA LEU A 298 20.32 -12.92 4.86
C LEU A 298 21.58 -12.68 4.02
N GLN A 299 22.30 -13.74 3.64
CA GLN A 299 23.44 -13.65 2.72
C GLN A 299 22.99 -13.33 1.29
N LYS A 300 21.94 -14.00 0.81
CA LYS A 300 21.33 -13.73 -0.49
C LYS A 300 20.77 -12.32 -0.55
N ASN A 301 20.06 -11.81 0.45
CA ASN A 301 19.57 -10.42 0.48
C ASN A 301 20.71 -9.40 0.42
N LYS A 302 21.84 -9.70 1.06
CA LYS A 302 23.04 -8.87 0.97
C LYS A 302 23.64 -8.88 -0.45
N ALA A 303 23.62 -10.02 -1.13
CA ALA A 303 24.14 -10.20 -2.50
C ALA A 303 23.13 -9.82 -3.62
N LEU A 304 21.81 -9.95 -3.38
CA LEU A 304 20.70 -9.57 -4.26
C LEU A 304 20.57 -8.05 -4.32
N MET A 305 20.74 -7.36 -3.18
CA MET A 305 20.95 -5.90 -3.16
C MET A 305 22.08 -5.49 -4.12
N GLU A 306 23.08 -6.35 -4.35
CA GLU A 306 24.17 -6.12 -5.30
C GLU A 306 23.89 -6.64 -6.74
N SER A 307 23.01 -7.64 -6.96
CA SER A 307 22.86 -8.36 -8.25
C SER A 307 21.46 -8.38 -8.93
N LEU A 308 20.44 -7.68 -8.43
CA LEU A 308 19.06 -7.68 -8.98
C LEU A 308 18.89 -7.18 -10.44
N THR A 309 19.97 -6.87 -11.17
CA THR A 309 20.01 -6.31 -12.53
C THR A 309 19.80 -7.30 -13.68
N LYS A 310 19.38 -8.56 -13.44
CA LYS A 310 19.39 -9.59 -14.51
C LYS A 310 18.09 -10.35 -14.76
N GLY A 311 16.98 -10.00 -14.10
CA GLY A 311 15.66 -10.57 -14.42
C GLY A 311 15.60 -12.11 -14.44
N HIS A 312 16.47 -12.78 -13.67
CA HIS A 312 16.49 -14.23 -13.56
C HIS A 312 16.73 -14.62 -12.11
N SER A 313 15.67 -15.10 -11.48
CA SER A 313 15.79 -15.88 -10.24
C SER A 313 14.81 -17.05 -10.26
N GLN A 314 14.68 -17.69 -11.42
CA GLN A 314 14.17 -19.06 -11.43
C GLN A 314 15.33 -19.96 -10.99
N ASN A 315 15.32 -20.34 -9.71
CA ASN A 315 16.12 -21.48 -9.27
C ASN A 315 15.47 -22.70 -9.89
N VAL A 316 15.97 -23.14 -11.03
CA VAL A 316 15.48 -24.33 -11.71
C VAL A 316 16.30 -25.51 -11.22
N ASP A 317 15.65 -26.62 -10.86
CA ASP A 317 16.37 -27.84 -10.50
C ASP A 317 17.00 -28.52 -11.73
N GLN A 318 17.70 -29.64 -11.50
CA GLN A 318 18.37 -30.39 -12.58
C GLN A 318 17.39 -30.97 -13.61
N ASN A 319 16.08 -30.95 -13.33
CA ASN A 319 15.02 -31.50 -14.17
C ASN A 319 14.22 -30.40 -14.90
N GLY A 320 14.53 -29.12 -14.71
CA GLY A 320 13.77 -28.03 -15.32
C GLY A 320 12.60 -27.51 -14.47
N GLU A 321 12.42 -27.98 -13.23
CA GLU A 321 11.34 -27.54 -12.35
C GLU A 321 11.73 -26.29 -11.53
N ILE A 322 10.78 -25.36 -11.37
CA ILE A 322 10.97 -24.15 -10.58
C ILE A 322 10.99 -24.51 -9.09
N LEU A 323 12.13 -24.34 -8.43
CA LEU A 323 12.30 -24.54 -6.99
C LEU A 323 11.63 -23.42 -6.20
N ARG A 324 10.41 -23.71 -5.72
CA ARG A 324 9.66 -22.84 -4.80
C ARG A 324 10.19 -22.95 -3.38
N ARG A 325 10.21 -21.83 -2.67
CA ARG A 325 10.56 -21.82 -1.25
C ARG A 325 9.52 -22.57 -0.43
N SER A 326 9.97 -23.60 0.29
CA SER A 326 9.11 -24.36 1.20
C SER A 326 8.69 -23.55 2.42
N SER A 327 7.57 -23.95 3.04
CA SER A 327 7.12 -23.38 4.32
C SER A 327 8.19 -23.56 5.40
N LEU A 328 8.27 -22.59 6.32
CA LEU A 328 9.09 -22.71 7.51
C LEU A 328 8.46 -23.71 8.48
N SER A 329 9.28 -24.31 9.34
CA SER A 329 8.77 -25.12 10.46
C SER A 329 7.90 -24.25 11.38
N PRO A 330 6.65 -24.65 11.72
CA PRO A 330 5.78 -23.84 12.57
C PRO A 330 6.47 -23.37 13.86
N PRO A 331 6.18 -22.15 14.35
CA PRO A 331 6.67 -21.72 15.65
C PRO A 331 6.18 -22.68 16.76
N PRO A 332 6.89 -22.77 17.89
CA PRO A 332 6.42 -23.53 19.04
C PRO A 332 5.02 -23.07 19.48
N ASN A 333 4.19 -24.01 19.92
CA ASN A 333 2.88 -23.67 20.49
C ASN A 333 3.06 -22.71 21.68
N THR A 334 2.26 -21.66 21.68
CA THR A 334 2.22 -20.72 22.80
C THR A 334 1.37 -21.29 23.95
N ASN A 335 1.85 -21.15 25.18
CA ASN A 335 1.09 -21.49 26.39
C ASN A 335 0.25 -20.31 26.90
N VAL A 336 0.24 -19.19 26.17
CA VAL A 336 -0.53 -17.99 26.52
C VAL A 336 -2.01 -18.30 26.46
N THR A 337 -2.71 -17.98 27.54
CA THR A 337 -4.17 -18.05 27.62
C THR A 337 -4.82 -16.78 27.09
N TRP A 338 -6.10 -16.86 26.71
CA TRP A 338 -6.88 -15.69 26.29
C TRP A 338 -6.92 -14.59 27.37
N ASP A 339 -7.05 -14.98 28.64
CA ASP A 339 -7.06 -14.05 29.76
C ASP A 339 -5.72 -13.32 29.94
N GLU A 340 -4.60 -14.04 29.80
CA GLU A 340 -3.26 -13.44 29.83
C GLU A 340 -3.06 -12.48 28.66
N TYR A 341 -3.50 -12.86 27.47
CA TYR A 341 -3.49 -12.01 26.29
C TYR A 341 -4.27 -10.71 26.54
N MET A 342 -5.50 -10.81 27.03
CA MET A 342 -6.36 -9.65 27.28
C MET A 342 -5.93 -8.79 28.47
N LYS A 343 -5.16 -9.32 29.43
CA LYS A 343 -4.63 -8.54 30.56
C LYS A 343 -3.39 -7.72 30.22
N ALA A 344 -2.66 -8.05 29.16
CA ALA A 344 -1.45 -7.32 28.77
C ALA A 344 -1.74 -5.88 28.33
N GLU A 345 -0.76 -4.97 28.39
CA GLU A 345 -0.99 -3.57 28.01
C GLU A 345 -1.36 -3.43 26.51
N PRO A 346 -2.16 -2.42 26.12
CA PRO A 346 -2.52 -2.18 24.72
C PRO A 346 -1.28 -2.11 23.81
N GLY A 347 -1.24 -2.97 22.79
CA GLY A 347 -0.11 -3.11 21.85
C GLY A 347 1.08 -3.94 22.36
N GLU A 348 1.09 -4.33 23.64
CA GLU A 348 2.15 -5.14 24.27
C GLU A 348 1.65 -6.55 24.60
N HIS A 349 0.96 -7.19 23.65
CA HIS A 349 0.45 -8.54 23.87
C HIS A 349 1.59 -9.56 24.07
N PRO A 350 1.35 -10.65 24.82
CA PRO A 350 2.32 -11.72 24.96
C PRO A 350 2.64 -12.40 23.62
N LYS A 351 3.78 -13.10 23.58
CA LYS A 351 4.30 -13.74 22.37
C LYS A 351 3.42 -14.91 21.92
N LEU A 352 2.92 -14.83 20.69
CA LEU A 352 2.11 -15.89 20.06
C LEU A 352 2.87 -16.69 18.99
N GLY A 353 3.99 -16.18 18.47
CA GLY A 353 4.75 -16.77 17.35
C GLY A 353 6.26 -16.85 17.60
N ARG A 354 7.08 -16.59 16.58
CA ARG A 354 8.55 -16.61 16.67
C ARG A 354 9.11 -15.48 17.53
N ASP A 355 10.36 -15.63 17.98
CA ASP A 355 11.12 -14.51 18.54
C ASP A 355 11.36 -13.45 17.48
N LEU A 356 10.87 -12.24 17.73
CA LEU A 356 10.96 -11.15 16.76
C LEU A 356 12.41 -10.66 16.64
N VAL A 357 12.91 -10.60 15.41
CA VAL A 357 14.17 -9.95 15.08
C VAL A 357 13.82 -8.63 14.42
N TYR A 358 13.57 -7.63 15.25
CA TYR A 358 12.99 -6.37 14.84
C TYR A 358 13.95 -5.19 15.00
N LYS A 359 13.80 -4.20 14.10
CA LYS A 359 14.46 -2.91 14.18
C LYS A 359 13.46 -1.82 13.83
N GLU A 360 13.34 -0.82 14.70
CA GLU A 360 12.65 0.43 14.40
C GLU A 360 13.63 1.58 14.21
N SER A 361 13.23 2.53 13.39
CA SER A 361 13.88 3.81 13.22
C SER A 361 12.80 4.87 13.05
N SER A 362 12.91 5.93 13.83
CA SER A 362 12.09 7.13 13.68
C SER A 362 13.02 8.27 13.29
N LYS A 363 12.69 8.98 12.20
CA LYS A 363 13.46 10.12 11.74
C LYS A 363 12.55 11.29 11.43
N THR A 364 12.85 12.43 12.05
CA THR A 364 12.18 13.69 11.74
C THR A 364 12.74 14.29 10.45
N PHE A 365 11.85 14.77 9.59
CA PHE A 365 12.23 15.43 8.36
C PHE A 365 11.78 16.88 8.38
N ARG A 366 12.65 17.74 7.85
CA ARG A 366 12.26 19.08 7.44
C ARG A 366 11.76 18.98 6.01
N ALA A 367 10.49 19.30 5.81
CA ALA A 367 9.86 19.37 4.51
C ALA A 367 9.39 20.79 4.27
N THR A 368 9.28 21.19 3.01
CA THR A 368 8.71 22.48 2.63
C THR A 368 7.65 22.28 1.56
N VAL A 369 6.67 23.19 1.55
CA VAL A 369 5.66 23.25 0.50
C VAL A 369 5.45 24.70 0.09
N ALA A 370 5.45 24.96 -1.21
CA ALA A 370 5.12 26.26 -1.77
C ALA A 370 3.68 26.21 -2.30
N MET A 371 2.82 27.06 -1.75
CA MET A 371 1.39 27.09 -2.05
C MET A 371 1.05 28.32 -2.88
N SER A 372 0.36 28.13 -4.00
CA SER A 372 -0.16 29.23 -4.83
C SER A 372 -1.68 29.19 -4.89
N LYS A 373 -2.33 30.36 -4.83
CA LYS A 373 -3.78 30.48 -5.01
C LYS A 373 -4.18 30.58 -6.48
N ASP A 374 -3.23 30.90 -7.35
CA ASP A 374 -3.46 31.23 -8.75
C ASP A 374 -3.22 30.02 -9.67
N PHE A 375 -2.83 28.87 -9.10
CA PHE A 375 -2.67 27.65 -9.89
C PHE A 375 -4.03 27.16 -10.41
N PRO A 376 -4.17 26.78 -11.69
CA PRO A 376 -5.49 26.53 -12.27
C PRO A 376 -6.18 25.23 -11.80
N LEU A 377 -5.42 24.27 -11.28
CA LEU A 377 -5.97 23.04 -10.71
C LEU A 377 -6.25 23.19 -9.21
N THR A 378 -7.27 22.48 -8.75
CA THR A 378 -7.51 22.24 -7.33
C THR A 378 -6.76 21.00 -6.85
N VAL A 379 -6.59 20.89 -5.52
CA VAL A 379 -6.01 19.69 -4.89
C VAL A 379 -6.84 18.45 -5.18
N ASP A 380 -8.16 18.55 -5.15
CA ASP A 380 -9.06 17.43 -5.45
C ASP A 380 -8.92 16.96 -6.91
N MET A 381 -8.76 17.88 -7.85
CA MET A 381 -8.48 17.53 -9.25
C MET A 381 -7.17 16.77 -9.39
N LEU A 382 -6.11 17.23 -8.72
CA LEU A 382 -4.83 16.54 -8.69
C LEU A 382 -4.95 15.13 -8.08
N LEU A 383 -5.71 14.97 -6.99
CA LEU A 383 -5.90 13.65 -6.36
C LEU A 383 -6.57 12.63 -7.29
N ASN A 384 -7.51 13.05 -8.12
CA ASN A 384 -8.12 12.18 -9.14
C ASN A 384 -7.11 11.77 -10.22
N VAL A 385 -6.29 12.71 -10.71
CA VAL A 385 -5.22 12.42 -11.68
C VAL A 385 -4.21 11.44 -11.06
N LEU A 386 -3.77 11.72 -9.83
CA LEU A 386 -2.87 10.86 -9.07
C LEU A 386 -3.47 9.48 -8.80
N GLU A 387 -4.78 9.34 -8.63
CA GLU A 387 -5.39 8.01 -8.44
C GLU A 387 -5.20 7.08 -9.65
N VAL A 388 -5.16 7.64 -10.86
CA VAL A 388 -4.89 6.90 -12.10
C VAL A 388 -3.42 6.56 -12.26
N ILE A 389 -2.52 7.49 -11.96
CA ILE A 389 -1.07 7.34 -12.18
C ILE A 389 -0.30 6.87 -10.93
N ALA A 390 -0.97 6.70 -9.79
CA ALA A 390 -0.39 6.19 -8.54
C ALA A 390 0.10 4.72 -8.55
N PRO A 391 -0.21 3.85 -9.53
CA PRO A 391 0.46 2.55 -9.57
C PRO A 391 2.00 2.68 -9.52
N PHE A 392 2.57 3.78 -10.01
CA PHE A 392 3.98 4.09 -9.80
C PHE A 392 4.27 4.54 -8.34
N LYS A 393 5.18 3.82 -7.66
CA LYS A 393 5.50 3.97 -6.22
C LYS A 393 5.74 5.42 -5.77
N HIS A 394 6.43 6.22 -6.58
CA HIS A 394 6.75 7.60 -6.22
C HIS A 394 5.52 8.53 -6.26
N PHE A 395 4.58 8.31 -7.19
CA PHE A 395 3.30 9.05 -7.22
C PHE A 395 2.37 8.68 -6.07
N SER A 396 2.44 7.44 -5.57
CA SER A 396 1.73 7.03 -4.34
C SER A 396 2.16 7.89 -3.13
N LYS A 397 3.46 8.16 -2.98
CA LYS A 397 3.98 9.04 -1.92
C LYS A 397 3.53 10.48 -2.07
N LEU A 398 3.49 11.00 -3.30
CA LEU A 398 2.93 12.32 -3.58
C LEU A 398 1.44 12.38 -3.23
N ARG A 399 0.65 11.37 -3.60
CA ARG A 399 -0.78 11.28 -3.26
C ARG A 399 -1.01 11.24 -1.75
N GLU A 400 -0.27 10.41 -1.02
CA GLU A 400 -0.31 10.34 0.45
C GLU A 400 -0.07 11.72 1.07
N PHE A 401 0.92 12.46 0.53
CA PHE A 401 1.26 13.80 1.00
C PHE A 401 0.19 14.85 0.66
N VAL A 402 -0.34 14.84 -0.56
CA VAL A 402 -1.36 15.82 -0.99
C VAL A 402 -2.71 15.59 -0.29
N THR A 403 -2.95 14.38 0.20
CA THR A 403 -4.13 14.05 1.03
C THR A 403 -4.05 14.69 2.44
N LEU A 404 -2.89 15.20 2.84
CA LEU A 404 -2.77 15.98 4.08
C LEU A 404 -3.59 17.27 3.98
N LYS A 405 -4.03 17.80 5.13
CA LYS A 405 -4.66 19.13 5.19
C LYS A 405 -3.58 20.20 4.94
N LEU A 406 -3.26 20.42 3.68
CA LEU A 406 -2.31 21.44 3.24
C LEU A 406 -2.88 22.86 3.51
N PRO A 407 -2.01 23.89 3.59
CA PRO A 407 -2.46 25.28 3.65
C PRO A 407 -3.32 25.65 2.42
N SER A 408 -3.97 26.82 2.46
CA SER A 408 -4.81 27.28 1.34
C SER A 408 -4.01 27.41 0.03
N GLY A 409 -4.55 26.88 -1.05
CA GLY A 409 -3.99 26.96 -2.40
C GLY A 409 -3.61 25.59 -2.96
N PHE A 410 -2.85 25.60 -4.05
CA PHE A 410 -2.30 24.42 -4.72
C PHE A 410 -0.80 24.27 -4.43
N PRO A 411 -0.30 23.05 -4.16
CA PRO A 411 1.10 22.82 -3.83
C PRO A 411 1.99 22.78 -5.09
N VAL A 412 2.45 23.94 -5.56
CA VAL A 412 3.26 24.08 -6.79
C VAL A 412 4.67 23.47 -6.63
N LYS A 413 5.20 23.41 -5.41
CA LYS A 413 6.48 22.76 -5.10
C LYS A 413 6.43 22.06 -3.76
N ILE A 414 6.92 20.84 -3.70
CA ILE A 414 6.85 19.95 -2.54
C ILE A 414 8.22 19.31 -2.34
N ASP A 415 8.75 19.39 -1.11
CA ASP A 415 9.93 18.63 -0.71
C ASP A 415 9.51 17.55 0.30
N ILE A 416 9.45 16.28 -0.14
CA ILE A 416 9.02 15.16 0.71
C ILE A 416 10.13 14.10 0.87
N PRO A 417 10.29 13.55 2.09
CA PRO A 417 11.18 12.43 2.29
C PRO A 417 10.57 11.16 1.67
N ILE A 418 11.34 10.51 0.79
CA ILE A 418 10.95 9.22 0.19
C ILE A 418 11.60 8.08 0.96
N LEU A 419 12.88 8.23 1.32
CA LEU A 419 13.66 7.26 2.09
C LEU A 419 14.45 7.99 3.20
N PRO A 420 14.99 7.28 4.22
CA PRO A 420 15.71 7.91 5.32
C PRO A 420 16.84 8.88 4.92
N THR A 421 17.42 8.68 3.74
CA THR A 421 18.51 9.49 3.20
C THR A 421 18.13 10.28 1.94
N VAL A 422 16.94 10.07 1.37
CA VAL A 422 16.54 10.67 0.09
C VAL A 422 15.24 11.46 0.22
N THR A 423 15.30 12.70 -0.24
CA THR A 423 14.17 13.63 -0.38
C THR A 423 13.85 13.79 -1.86
N ALA A 424 12.58 13.66 -2.25
CA ALA A 424 12.12 14.08 -3.57
C ALA A 424 11.63 15.52 -3.50
N LYS A 425 12.15 16.34 -4.40
CA LYS A 425 11.67 17.68 -4.71
C LYS A 425 10.81 17.59 -5.96
N ILE A 426 9.54 17.89 -5.80
CA ILE A 426 8.51 17.80 -6.83
C ILE A 426 8.11 19.23 -7.18
N THR A 427 8.17 19.59 -8.46
CA THR A 427 7.81 20.94 -8.92
C THR A 427 6.88 20.86 -10.12
N PHE A 428 5.72 21.49 -10.02
CA PHE A 428 4.80 21.69 -11.14
C PHE A 428 5.40 22.79 -12.03
N GLN A 429 6.07 22.38 -13.11
CA GLN A 429 6.86 23.30 -13.95
C GLN A 429 6.01 24.01 -15.00
N LYS A 430 4.99 23.33 -15.51
CA LYS A 430 4.17 23.85 -16.59
C LYS A 430 2.76 23.31 -16.47
N PHE A 431 1.77 24.16 -16.73
CA PHE A 431 0.37 23.78 -16.82
C PHE A 431 -0.32 24.64 -17.86
N GLU A 432 -1.07 24.01 -18.76
CA GLU A 432 -1.86 24.69 -19.78
C GLU A 432 -3.14 23.89 -20.03
N PHE A 433 -4.31 24.54 -19.97
CA PHE A 433 -5.52 23.95 -20.56
C PHE A 433 -5.34 23.86 -22.08
N ARG A 434 -5.74 22.73 -22.67
CA ARG A 434 -5.59 22.46 -24.10
C ARG A 434 -6.81 21.70 -24.62
N ASP A 435 -7.57 22.35 -25.50
CA ASP A 435 -8.77 21.77 -26.11
C ASP A 435 -8.47 20.93 -27.38
N ASN A 436 -7.21 20.89 -27.82
CA ASN A 436 -6.78 20.30 -29.09
C ASN A 436 -5.81 19.12 -28.92
N ILE A 437 -5.90 18.39 -27.81
CA ILE A 437 -5.10 17.18 -27.60
C ILE A 437 -5.64 16.08 -28.53
N PRO A 438 -4.84 15.53 -29.47
CA PRO A 438 -5.32 14.51 -30.40
C PRO A 438 -5.73 13.23 -29.67
N ALA A 439 -6.89 12.67 -30.02
CA ALA A 439 -7.34 11.40 -29.45
C ALA A 439 -6.34 10.25 -29.67
N SER A 440 -5.65 10.24 -30.81
CA SER A 440 -4.63 9.24 -31.16
C SER A 440 -3.43 9.23 -30.20
N MET A 441 -3.23 10.27 -29.40
CA MET A 441 -2.18 10.29 -28.38
C MET A 441 -2.43 9.25 -27.27
N PHE A 442 -3.68 8.84 -27.09
CA PHE A 442 -4.10 7.86 -26.09
C PHE A 442 -4.31 6.46 -26.68
N ASP A 443 -3.92 6.25 -27.94
CA ASP A 443 -3.93 4.95 -28.58
C ASP A 443 -2.51 4.40 -28.70
N VAL A 444 -2.41 3.07 -28.77
CA VAL A 444 -1.15 2.40 -29.07
C VAL A 444 -0.82 2.65 -30.54
N PRO A 445 0.39 3.15 -30.88
CA PRO A 445 0.75 3.35 -32.27
C PRO A 445 0.77 2.04 -33.06
N ASP A 446 0.32 2.08 -34.33
CA ASP A 446 0.16 0.88 -35.16
C ASP A 446 1.46 0.08 -35.38
N ASN A 447 2.62 0.73 -35.26
CA ASN A 447 3.92 0.10 -35.42
C ASN A 447 4.44 -0.58 -34.14
N TYR A 448 3.69 -0.55 -33.03
CA TYR A 448 4.11 -1.15 -31.77
C TYR A 448 3.65 -2.61 -31.69
N VAL A 449 4.53 -3.46 -31.14
CA VAL A 449 4.25 -4.89 -30.97
C VAL A 449 3.83 -5.16 -29.53
N GLU A 450 2.76 -5.95 -29.35
CA GLU A 450 2.36 -6.39 -28.01
C GLU A 450 3.39 -7.40 -27.48
N ASP A 451 4.08 -7.06 -26.39
CA ASP A 451 5.00 -7.98 -25.75
C ASP A 451 4.22 -8.95 -24.86
N ASN A 452 4.02 -10.17 -25.36
CA ASN A 452 3.38 -11.27 -24.66
C ASN A 452 4.37 -12.11 -23.83
N MET A 453 5.68 -11.86 -23.92
CA MET A 453 6.75 -12.66 -23.31
C MET A 453 7.86 -11.78 -22.72
N SER A 454 7.61 -11.19 -21.55
CA SER A 454 8.59 -11.14 -20.46
C SER A 454 7.99 -10.48 -19.23
N SER A 455 8.29 -11.07 -18.08
CA SER A 455 8.02 -10.55 -16.74
C SER A 455 8.73 -9.21 -16.53
N VAL A 456 8.09 -8.11 -16.91
CA VAL A 456 8.22 -6.87 -16.14
C VAL A 456 7.18 -6.93 -15.02
N THR A 457 7.45 -7.86 -14.09
CA THR A 457 6.95 -7.80 -12.73
C THR A 457 7.35 -6.46 -12.12
N SER A 458 6.52 -5.99 -11.19
CA SER A 458 6.76 -4.91 -10.22
C SER A 458 6.53 -3.46 -10.66
N VAL A 459 5.33 -3.16 -11.20
CA VAL A 459 4.57 -2.03 -10.62
C VAL A 459 4.05 -2.52 -9.25
N GLU A 460 4.96 -2.69 -8.31
CA GLU A 460 4.71 -3.30 -7.00
C GLU A 460 3.77 -2.41 -6.18
N SER A 461 2.58 -2.95 -5.92
CA SER A 461 1.39 -2.37 -5.28
C SER A 461 1.54 -1.93 -3.82
#